data_AF-A0A936JW30-F1
#
_entry.id   AF-A0A936JW30-F1
#
_cell.length_a   1.000
_cell.length_b   1.000
_cell.length_c   1.000
_cell.angle_alpha   90.00
_cell.angle_beta   90.00
_cell.angle_gamma   90.00
#
_symmetry.space_group_name_H-M   'P 1'
#
loop_
_entity.id
_entity.type
_entity.pdbx_description
1 polymer ?
#
loop_
_entity_poly.entity_id
_entity_poly.type
_entity_poly.pdbx_seq_one_letter_code
_entity_poly.pdbx_strand_id
1 'polypeptide(L)'
;MRLVQVSTSGTSPNKPSFGAHFIALTRKAELLGDLRGRGYVVASISRAPAPGRLRQAVEEAVESALAMRGAPPPSVPVDADATLSLRDQLTRAKALGCAGLALVLPPLGPLSEGAAEGCATLSLSDSAVLAAFGEAAQTGSVALVLDDADRSLRILAPMRLDDFVADAAPTRRPLASEPRLIARPAPLPELETTEAQSVLVEAQEPAAPPVETRGSVSGRLRVRPANRPTQPPSSPSTVVDPECRPNPPSVDAAPAAEPQPLPRPVERPLPRQTRASSSIPAEQSVKRAVRGLSPQEPPARAEADAPPAKYTVSDTLPPPPPLPSEFVAHSQPPSNPAAIERVLSSSEWRAFALDLDAAKGPKPAGVIDRLFATRYMPLLGALARGQADGAVQRIVDQFRTSFEHSYTEGFAAIRATGKRPVMVLDAAEVAARIARLNNARAVRLLLVDSMRFDLGERVMARLKPLLQGRAVCVDRTLLWSALPTTTHTQAMLLAKGPEGLREAFPDSGPEPEVIRGRSLTTVRRERLGNKEIYKVDVVEARLRGVGPAFDERLGGIAEETAQVVSKFVEGSPARTLVFMFGDHGFRIASDARGTSSATQGGASPEEVLVPGYAWLVGGVH
;
A
#
# COMPACT_ATOMS: atom_id res chain seq x y z
N MET A 1 -23.82 7.72 -70.23
CA MET A 1 -24.17 8.10 -68.84
C MET A 1 -22.88 8.26 -68.04
N ARG A 2 -22.46 9.50 -67.77
CA ARG A 2 -21.29 9.84 -66.94
C ARG A 2 -21.79 10.11 -65.51
N LEU A 3 -21.26 9.37 -64.53
CA LEU A 3 -21.47 9.61 -63.11
C LEU A 3 -20.63 10.82 -62.68
N VAL A 4 -21.31 11.88 -62.25
CA VAL A 4 -20.72 13.08 -61.67
C VAL A 4 -20.48 12.80 -60.19
N GLN A 5 -19.21 12.81 -59.78
CA GLN A 5 -18.80 12.71 -58.39
C GLN A 5 -18.88 14.13 -57.77
N VAL A 6 -19.85 14.35 -56.88
CA VAL A 6 -19.97 15.60 -56.12
C VAL A 6 -19.03 15.53 -54.92
N SER A 7 -17.96 16.31 -54.97
CA SER A 7 -17.05 16.53 -53.84
C SER A 7 -17.71 17.50 -52.85
N THR A 8 -18.31 16.98 -51.78
CA THR A 8 -18.76 17.81 -50.65
C THR A 8 -17.56 18.15 -49.76
N SER A 9 -17.00 19.35 -49.95
CA SER A 9 -16.05 19.96 -49.01
C SER A 9 -16.80 20.33 -47.72
N GLY A 10 -16.92 19.38 -46.80
CA GLY A 10 -17.47 19.60 -45.47
C GLY A 10 -16.49 20.40 -44.63
N THR A 11 -16.76 21.69 -44.43
CA THR A 11 -16.18 22.48 -43.34
C THR A 11 -16.48 21.79 -42.02
N SER A 12 -15.44 21.27 -41.36
CA SER A 12 -15.51 20.67 -40.04
C SER A 12 -16.21 21.64 -39.09
N PRO A 13 -17.28 21.24 -38.37
CA PRO A 13 -17.90 22.10 -37.38
C PRO A 13 -16.83 22.50 -36.37
N ASN A 14 -16.62 23.82 -36.23
CA ASN A 14 -15.69 24.42 -35.27
C ASN A 14 -16.02 23.85 -33.89
N LYS A 15 -15.24 22.87 -33.42
CA LYS A 15 -15.45 22.26 -32.10
C LYS A 15 -15.12 23.34 -31.07
N PRO A 16 -16.08 23.78 -30.24
CA PRO A 16 -15.78 24.76 -29.22
C PRO A 16 -14.73 24.18 -28.26
N SER A 17 -13.61 24.90 -28.14
CA SER A 17 -12.59 24.63 -27.13
C SER A 17 -13.21 24.81 -25.75
N PHE A 18 -12.99 23.85 -24.85
CA PHE A 18 -13.33 24.05 -23.44
C PHE A 18 -12.17 24.73 -22.74
N GLY A 19 -12.45 25.82 -22.01
CA GLY A 19 -11.55 26.36 -20.99
C GLY A 19 -11.93 25.88 -19.59
N ALA A 20 -11.79 26.74 -18.58
CA ALA A 20 -12.19 26.47 -17.21
C ALA A 20 -13.69 26.72 -16.97
N HIS A 21 -14.37 25.83 -16.22
CA HIS A 21 -15.80 25.95 -15.91
C HIS A 21 -16.12 25.44 -14.51
N PHE A 22 -17.08 26.11 -13.86
CA PHE A 22 -17.75 25.57 -12.67
C PHE A 22 -18.94 24.71 -13.07
N ILE A 23 -19.12 23.58 -12.40
CA ILE A 23 -20.26 22.70 -12.62
C ILE A 23 -20.86 22.24 -11.30
N ALA A 24 -22.19 22.21 -11.25
CA ALA A 24 -22.91 21.57 -10.16
C ALA A 24 -22.63 20.06 -10.16
N LEU A 25 -22.45 19.47 -8.98
CA LEU A 25 -22.12 18.05 -8.81
C LEU A 25 -23.05 17.11 -9.60
N THR A 26 -24.33 17.46 -9.71
CA THR A 26 -25.37 16.70 -10.42
C THR A 26 -25.13 16.61 -11.93
N ARG A 27 -24.47 17.60 -12.54
CA ARG A 27 -24.19 17.65 -13.98
C ARG A 27 -22.80 17.15 -14.35
N LYS A 28 -21.97 16.83 -13.36
CA LYS A 28 -20.59 16.41 -13.55
C LYS A 28 -20.46 15.19 -14.47
N ALA A 29 -21.31 14.17 -14.28
CA ALA A 29 -21.28 12.94 -15.08
C ALA A 29 -21.59 13.17 -16.57
N GLU A 30 -22.57 14.04 -16.86
CA GLU A 30 -22.96 14.43 -18.22
C GLU A 30 -21.80 15.12 -18.94
N LEU A 31 -21.20 16.15 -18.32
CA LEU A 31 -20.06 16.88 -18.88
C LEU A 31 -18.85 15.96 -19.13
N LEU A 32 -18.60 15.01 -18.22
CA LEU A 32 -17.54 14.02 -18.41
C LEU A 32 -17.79 13.11 -19.62
N GLY A 33 -19.05 12.75 -19.88
CA GLY A 33 -19.45 12.04 -21.11
C GLY A 33 -19.12 12.86 -22.35
N ASP A 34 -19.52 14.13 -22.35
CA ASP A 34 -19.30 15.06 -23.47
C ASP A 34 -17.81 15.31 -23.75
N LEU A 35 -17.00 15.51 -22.70
CA LEU A 35 -15.55 15.72 -22.84
C LEU A 35 -14.86 14.50 -23.46
N ARG A 36 -15.25 13.28 -23.04
CA ARG A 36 -14.76 12.04 -23.66
C ARG A 36 -15.21 11.92 -25.10
N GLY A 37 -16.48 12.21 -25.40
CA GLY A 37 -17.03 12.18 -26.76
C GLY A 37 -16.34 13.16 -27.70
N ARG A 38 -15.80 14.26 -27.17
CA ARG A 38 -15.00 15.24 -27.92
C ARG A 38 -13.52 14.89 -28.03
N GLY A 39 -13.09 13.79 -27.42
CA GLY A 39 -11.74 13.25 -27.53
C GLY A 39 -10.76 13.77 -26.49
N TYR A 40 -11.22 14.30 -25.35
CA TYR A 40 -10.33 14.65 -24.24
C TYR A 40 -9.94 13.41 -23.42
N VAL A 41 -8.71 13.40 -22.90
CA VAL A 41 -8.31 12.47 -21.84
C VAL A 41 -8.81 13.02 -20.51
N VAL A 42 -9.80 12.36 -19.93
CA VAL A 42 -10.40 12.79 -18.66
C VAL A 42 -9.60 12.23 -17.49
N ALA A 43 -8.95 13.11 -16.73
CA ALA A 43 -8.30 12.85 -15.46
C ALA A 43 -9.19 13.35 -14.32
N SER A 44 -9.60 12.46 -13.41
CA SER A 44 -10.50 12.80 -12.31
C SER A 44 -9.84 12.50 -10.98
N ILE A 45 -9.85 13.47 -10.07
CA ILE A 45 -9.39 13.30 -8.69
C ILE A 45 -10.62 13.02 -7.82
N SER A 46 -10.72 11.79 -7.30
CA SER A 46 -11.93 11.34 -6.58
C SER A 46 -12.05 11.89 -5.16
N ARG A 47 -10.94 12.29 -4.53
CA ARG A 47 -10.90 12.76 -3.14
C ARG A 47 -10.02 14.00 -3.06
N ALA A 48 -10.49 15.00 -2.31
CA ALA A 48 -9.68 16.18 -2.01
C ALA A 48 -8.36 15.74 -1.34
N PRO A 49 -7.19 16.13 -1.89
CA PRO A 49 -5.90 15.85 -1.26
C PRO A 49 -5.76 16.60 0.08
N ALA A 50 -4.62 16.47 0.75
CA ALA A 50 -4.29 17.38 1.86
C ALA A 50 -3.93 18.77 1.29
N PRO A 51 -4.09 19.86 2.06
CA PRO A 51 -3.59 21.18 1.68
C PRO A 51 -2.10 21.11 1.25
N GLY A 52 -1.77 21.79 0.16
CA GLY A 52 -0.43 21.82 -0.43
C GLY A 52 -0.06 20.60 -1.29
N ARG A 53 -0.95 19.59 -1.39
CA ARG A 53 -0.72 18.34 -2.14
C ARG A 53 -1.53 18.24 -3.43
N LEU A 54 -2.18 19.32 -3.88
CA LEU A 54 -3.00 19.29 -5.11
C LEU A 54 -2.16 18.88 -6.31
N ARG A 55 -0.91 19.38 -6.40
CA ARG A 55 0.01 19.06 -7.49
C ARG A 55 0.19 17.56 -7.70
N GLN A 56 0.56 16.85 -6.62
CA GLN A 56 0.83 15.42 -6.66
C GLN A 56 -0.42 14.62 -7.07
N ALA A 57 -1.59 15.02 -6.56
CA ALA A 57 -2.85 14.38 -6.90
C ALA A 57 -3.25 14.60 -8.37
N VAL A 58 -3.00 15.80 -8.91
CA VAL A 58 -3.22 16.12 -10.34
C VAL A 58 -2.28 15.31 -11.22
N GLU A 59 -0.98 15.29 -10.91
CA GLU A 59 0.02 14.52 -11.66
C GLU A 59 -0.33 13.02 -11.66
N GLU A 60 -0.63 12.42 -10.51
CA GLU A 60 -1.03 11.00 -10.43
C GLU A 60 -2.29 10.70 -11.27
N ALA A 61 -3.29 11.56 -11.21
CA ALA A 61 -4.54 11.39 -11.95
C ALA A 61 -4.34 11.51 -13.46
N VAL A 62 -3.55 12.49 -13.92
CA VAL A 62 -3.25 12.70 -15.34
C VAL A 62 -2.38 11.57 -15.89
N GLU A 63 -1.31 11.19 -15.17
CA GLU A 63 -0.45 10.06 -15.59
C GLU A 63 -1.22 8.75 -15.63
N SER A 64 -2.07 8.49 -14.64
CA SER A 64 -2.94 7.30 -14.66
C SER A 64 -3.88 7.31 -15.87
N ALA A 65 -4.50 8.45 -16.19
CA ALA A 65 -5.42 8.57 -17.31
C ALA A 65 -4.71 8.42 -18.67
N LEU A 66 -3.50 8.97 -18.81
CA LEU A 66 -2.66 8.83 -19.99
C LEU A 66 -2.17 7.39 -20.17
N ALA A 67 -1.68 6.75 -19.10
CA ALA A 67 -1.23 5.36 -19.12
C ALA A 67 -2.36 4.40 -19.53
N MET A 68 -3.58 4.62 -19.03
CA MET A 68 -4.77 3.85 -19.42
C MET A 68 -5.14 3.99 -20.90
N ARG A 69 -4.65 5.04 -21.58
CA ARG A 69 -4.81 5.27 -23.02
C ARG A 69 -3.60 4.81 -23.84
N GLY A 70 -2.60 4.23 -23.21
CA GLY A 70 -1.38 3.76 -23.88
C GLY A 70 -0.38 4.87 -24.22
N ALA A 71 -0.42 6.00 -23.50
CA ALA A 71 0.62 7.02 -23.63
C ALA A 71 2.00 6.44 -23.24
N PRO A 72 3.10 6.91 -23.87
CA PRO A 72 4.43 6.59 -23.40
C PRO A 72 4.68 7.17 -21.98
N PRO A 73 5.69 6.66 -21.25
CA PRO A 73 6.07 7.22 -19.96
C PRO A 73 6.48 8.70 -20.08
N PRO A 74 6.42 9.48 -18.98
CA PRO A 74 6.84 10.89 -18.99
C PRO A 74 8.28 11.05 -19.45
N SER A 75 8.55 12.05 -20.28
CA SER A 75 9.90 12.38 -20.75
C SER A 75 10.63 13.40 -19.87
N VAL A 76 9.90 13.96 -18.90
CA VAL A 76 10.40 14.95 -17.94
C VAL A 76 10.79 14.29 -16.61
N PRO A 77 11.76 14.86 -15.86
CA PRO A 77 12.11 14.36 -14.54
C PRO A 77 10.93 14.52 -13.56
N VAL A 78 10.90 13.68 -12.52
CA VAL A 78 9.86 13.69 -11.47
C VAL A 78 9.76 15.06 -10.78
N ASP A 79 10.87 15.79 -10.72
CA ASP A 79 10.99 17.07 -10.02
C ASP A 79 10.77 18.29 -10.95
N ALA A 80 10.35 18.06 -12.21
CA ALA A 80 10.09 19.12 -13.18
C ALA A 80 9.05 20.13 -12.64
N ASP A 81 9.09 21.38 -13.08
CA ASP A 81 8.04 22.34 -12.73
C ASP A 81 6.66 21.90 -13.28
N ALA A 82 5.57 22.32 -12.64
CA ALA A 82 4.20 21.98 -13.03
C ALA A 82 3.91 22.34 -14.50
N THR A 83 4.47 23.45 -14.99
CA THR A 83 4.31 23.91 -16.38
C THR A 83 5.00 22.97 -17.37
N LEU A 84 6.20 22.49 -17.04
CA LEU A 84 6.94 21.55 -17.89
C LEU A 84 6.27 20.18 -17.91
N SER A 85 5.82 19.71 -16.74
CA SER A 85 5.06 18.46 -16.62
C SER A 85 3.76 18.52 -17.45
N LEU A 86 2.99 19.61 -17.35
CA LEU A 86 1.77 19.80 -18.14
C LEU A 86 2.04 19.83 -19.65
N ARG A 87 3.14 20.45 -20.10
CA ARG A 87 3.53 20.46 -21.53
C ARG A 87 3.86 19.06 -22.06
N ASP A 88 4.60 18.26 -21.28
CA ASP A 88 4.87 16.86 -21.62
C ASP A 88 3.57 16.05 -21.71
N GLN A 89 2.69 16.17 -20.72
CA GLN A 89 1.40 15.49 -20.67
C GLN A 89 0.51 15.87 -21.86
N LEU A 90 0.43 17.15 -22.23
CA LEU A 90 -0.31 17.62 -23.40
C LEU A 90 0.29 17.08 -24.71
N THR A 91 1.62 17.00 -24.81
CA THR A 91 2.30 16.43 -25.98
C THR A 91 1.97 14.95 -26.13
N ARG A 92 1.99 14.19 -25.04
CA ARG A 92 1.59 12.78 -25.03
C ARG A 92 0.11 12.58 -25.33
N ALA A 93 -0.78 13.40 -24.78
CA ALA A 93 -2.20 13.37 -25.11
C ALA A 93 -2.43 13.61 -26.62
N LYS A 94 -1.73 14.59 -27.21
CA LYS A 94 -1.80 14.88 -28.65
C LYS A 94 -1.25 13.73 -29.50
N ALA A 95 -0.17 13.07 -29.06
CA ALA A 95 0.39 11.89 -29.74
C ALA A 95 -0.61 10.71 -29.78
N LEU A 96 -1.51 10.62 -28.79
CA LEU A 96 -2.62 9.67 -28.79
C LEU A 96 -3.82 10.08 -29.67
N GLY A 97 -3.72 11.19 -30.40
CA GLY A 97 -4.82 11.74 -31.19
C GLY A 97 -5.94 12.35 -30.34
N CYS A 98 -5.70 12.62 -29.06
CA CYS A 98 -6.68 13.27 -28.19
C CYS A 98 -6.71 14.78 -28.44
N ALA A 99 -7.87 15.39 -28.22
CA ALA A 99 -8.06 16.84 -28.36
C ALA A 99 -7.30 17.64 -27.29
N GLY A 100 -7.10 17.05 -26.11
CA GLY A 100 -6.45 17.68 -24.97
C GLY A 100 -6.65 16.90 -23.68
N LEU A 101 -6.42 17.56 -22.55
CA LEU A 101 -6.65 17.01 -21.20
C LEU A 101 -7.89 17.64 -20.59
N ALA A 102 -8.68 16.85 -19.88
CA ALA A 102 -9.78 17.35 -19.06
C ALA A 102 -9.50 17.00 -17.61
N LEU A 103 -9.17 18.01 -16.79
CA LEU A 103 -8.89 17.85 -15.38
C LEU A 103 -10.14 18.14 -14.56
N VAL A 104 -10.56 17.17 -13.77
CA VAL A 104 -11.78 17.24 -12.97
C VAL A 104 -11.42 17.15 -11.50
N LEU A 105 -11.60 18.26 -10.80
CA LEU A 105 -11.24 18.39 -9.39
C LEU A 105 -12.41 18.00 -8.47
N PRO A 106 -12.12 17.52 -7.26
CA PRO A 106 -13.10 17.43 -6.17
C PRO A 106 -13.39 18.84 -5.63
N PRO A 107 -14.40 19.01 -4.77
CA PRO A 107 -14.58 20.26 -4.03
C PRO A 107 -13.28 20.65 -3.32
N LEU A 108 -12.84 21.88 -3.54
CA LEU A 108 -11.57 22.44 -3.07
C LEU A 108 -11.68 23.07 -1.69
N GLY A 109 -12.89 23.32 -1.18
CA GLY A 109 -13.12 23.82 0.19
C GLY A 109 -12.26 23.16 1.29
N PRO A 110 -12.12 21.82 1.34
CA PRO A 110 -11.26 21.14 2.33
C PRO A 110 -9.76 21.43 2.20
N LEU A 111 -9.29 21.97 1.08
CA LEU A 111 -7.90 22.37 0.86
C LEU A 111 -7.60 23.78 1.36
N SER A 112 -8.64 24.56 1.68
CA SER A 112 -8.47 25.94 2.09
C SER A 112 -7.95 26.05 3.52
N GLU A 113 -7.05 27.00 3.73
CA GLU A 113 -6.59 27.44 5.04
C GLU A 113 -7.45 28.64 5.49
N GLY A 114 -7.72 28.76 6.79
CA GLY A 114 -8.34 29.97 7.36
C GLY A 114 -9.87 30.06 7.32
N ALA A 115 -10.60 28.94 7.47
CA ALA A 115 -12.07 28.94 7.49
C ALA A 115 -12.72 29.85 8.57
N ALA A 116 -11.97 30.29 9.58
CA ALA A 116 -12.48 31.06 10.71
C ALA A 116 -12.92 32.50 10.36
N GLU A 117 -12.49 33.07 9.23
CA GLU A 117 -12.73 34.48 8.87
C GLU A 117 -13.52 34.66 7.57
N GLY A 118 -14.20 33.61 7.10
CA GLY A 118 -15.09 33.69 5.93
C GLY A 118 -14.39 33.85 4.58
N CYS A 119 -13.05 33.83 4.54
CA CYS A 119 -12.24 33.84 3.31
C CYS A 119 -11.33 32.61 3.22
N ALA A 120 -11.93 31.49 2.84
CA ALA A 120 -11.22 30.25 2.52
C ALA A 120 -10.20 30.49 1.39
N THR A 121 -8.91 30.41 1.71
CA THR A 121 -7.81 30.68 0.76
C THR A 121 -7.03 29.40 0.51
N LEU A 122 -6.78 29.06 -0.76
CA LEU A 122 -5.94 27.91 -1.11
C LEU A 122 -4.47 28.20 -0.82
N SER A 123 -3.73 27.16 -0.46
CA SER A 123 -2.28 27.28 -0.25
C SER A 123 -1.59 27.84 -1.50
N LEU A 124 -0.43 28.48 -1.34
CA LEU A 124 0.32 29.04 -2.47
C LEU A 124 0.73 27.97 -3.49
N SER A 125 1.07 26.77 -3.00
CA SER A 125 1.39 25.60 -3.83
C SER A 125 0.20 25.14 -4.67
N ASP A 126 -0.98 24.97 -4.06
CA ASP A 126 -2.18 24.53 -4.77
C ASP A 126 -2.67 25.59 -5.76
N SER A 127 -2.57 26.87 -5.36
CA SER A 127 -2.89 28.02 -6.20
C SER A 127 -2.01 28.08 -7.46
N ALA A 128 -0.71 27.78 -7.35
CA ALA A 128 0.20 27.74 -8.50
C ALA A 128 -0.16 26.64 -9.50
N VAL A 129 -0.64 25.47 -9.03
CA VAL A 129 -1.11 24.39 -9.90
C VAL A 129 -2.35 24.82 -10.67
N LEU A 130 -3.33 25.43 -9.99
CA LEU A 130 -4.54 25.93 -10.64
C LEU A 130 -4.22 27.00 -11.68
N ALA A 131 -3.28 27.89 -11.38
CA ALA A 131 -2.81 28.91 -12.31
C ALA A 131 -2.23 28.29 -13.61
N ALA A 132 -1.33 27.31 -13.48
CA ALA A 132 -0.74 26.62 -14.62
C ALA A 132 -1.79 25.93 -15.51
N PHE A 133 -2.79 25.28 -14.90
CA PHE A 133 -3.87 24.63 -15.64
C PHE A 133 -4.86 25.64 -16.24
N GLY A 134 -5.13 26.76 -15.57
CA GLY A 134 -5.99 27.83 -16.11
C GLY A 134 -5.36 28.54 -17.31
N GLU A 135 -4.06 28.81 -17.28
CA GLU A 135 -3.31 29.34 -18.44
C GLU A 135 -3.41 28.37 -19.63
N ALA A 136 -3.18 27.08 -19.40
CA ALA A 136 -3.33 26.07 -20.45
C ALA A 136 -4.79 25.96 -20.96
N ALA A 137 -5.78 26.23 -20.10
CA ALA A 137 -7.19 26.22 -20.46
C ALA A 137 -7.57 27.39 -21.38
N GLN A 138 -6.92 28.56 -21.24
CA GLN A 138 -7.10 29.69 -22.15
C GLN A 138 -6.72 29.33 -23.60
N THR A 139 -5.71 28.45 -23.78
CA THR A 139 -5.30 27.97 -25.12
C THR A 139 -6.24 26.90 -25.69
N GLY A 140 -7.21 26.41 -24.92
CA GLY A 140 -8.14 25.34 -25.31
C GLY A 140 -7.57 23.93 -25.27
N SER A 141 -6.30 23.76 -24.87
CA SER A 141 -5.63 22.45 -24.75
C SER A 141 -6.06 21.69 -23.48
N VAL A 142 -6.61 22.41 -22.49
CA VAL A 142 -7.04 21.88 -21.20
C VAL A 142 -8.48 22.31 -20.91
N ALA A 143 -9.32 21.38 -20.49
CA ALA A 143 -10.61 21.68 -19.87
C ALA A 143 -10.48 21.52 -18.35
N LEU A 144 -10.64 22.60 -17.59
CA LEU A 144 -10.59 22.57 -16.13
C LEU A 144 -12.02 22.57 -15.57
N VAL A 145 -12.39 21.54 -14.81
CA VAL A 145 -13.73 21.37 -14.24
C VAL A 145 -13.67 21.49 -12.73
N LEU A 146 -14.30 22.55 -12.21
CA LEU A 146 -14.36 22.94 -10.80
C LEU A 146 -15.78 22.74 -10.23
N ASP A 147 -15.89 22.51 -8.93
CA ASP A 147 -17.20 22.41 -8.27
C ASP A 147 -17.81 23.81 -8.08
N ASP A 148 -19.11 23.96 -8.34
CA ASP A 148 -19.81 25.25 -8.22
C ASP A 148 -19.72 25.85 -6.80
N ALA A 149 -19.55 25.02 -5.77
CA ALA A 149 -19.33 25.45 -4.40
C ALA A 149 -18.00 26.20 -4.17
N ASP A 150 -17.02 26.04 -5.09
CA ASP A 150 -15.67 26.58 -4.93
C ASP A 150 -15.52 28.03 -5.47
N ARG A 151 -16.58 28.63 -6.01
CA ARG A 151 -16.54 29.98 -6.62
C ARG A 151 -16.00 31.06 -5.70
N SER A 152 -16.29 30.97 -4.40
CA SER A 152 -15.89 31.97 -3.40
C SER A 152 -14.48 31.76 -2.86
N LEU A 153 -13.79 30.67 -3.23
CA LEU A 153 -12.41 30.42 -2.80
C LEU A 153 -11.47 31.48 -3.38
N ARG A 154 -10.39 31.74 -2.66
CA ARG A 154 -9.32 32.64 -3.12
C ARG A 154 -8.06 31.86 -3.51
N ILE A 155 -7.42 32.32 -4.59
CA ILE A 155 -6.12 31.86 -5.08
C ILE A 155 -5.18 33.07 -5.26
N LEU A 156 -3.86 32.81 -5.35
CA LEU A 156 -2.79 33.76 -5.73
C LEU A 156 -3.10 35.25 -5.51
N ALA A 157 -2.62 35.84 -4.40
CA ALA A 157 -2.75 37.26 -4.11
C ALA A 157 -4.20 37.80 -4.22
N PRO A 158 -4.90 37.76 -3.08
CA PRO A 158 -6.22 37.16 -2.85
C PRO A 158 -7.28 37.34 -3.97
N MET A 159 -7.03 36.78 -5.16
CA MET A 159 -7.96 36.75 -6.29
C MET A 159 -9.03 35.69 -6.06
N ARG A 160 -10.30 35.98 -6.36
CA ARG A 160 -11.35 34.96 -6.25
C ARG A 160 -11.24 33.95 -7.41
N LEU A 161 -11.59 32.70 -7.13
CA LEU A 161 -11.50 31.63 -8.11
C LEU A 161 -12.48 31.84 -9.26
N ASP A 162 -13.62 32.50 -9.04
CA ASP A 162 -14.55 32.86 -10.11
C ASP A 162 -14.00 33.92 -11.07
N ASP A 163 -13.32 34.94 -10.55
CA ASP A 163 -12.61 35.93 -11.36
C ASP A 163 -11.50 35.25 -12.19
N PHE A 164 -10.71 34.37 -11.56
CA PHE A 164 -9.67 33.60 -12.25
C PHE A 164 -10.23 32.72 -13.38
N VAL A 165 -11.36 32.05 -13.16
CA VAL A 165 -12.00 31.19 -14.18
C VAL A 165 -12.58 32.03 -15.32
N ALA A 166 -13.11 33.22 -15.02
CA ALA A 166 -13.58 34.16 -16.03
C ALA A 166 -12.42 34.62 -16.93
N ASP A 167 -11.25 34.89 -16.36
CA ASP A 167 -10.03 35.20 -17.10
C ASP A 167 -9.48 33.98 -17.86
N ALA A 168 -9.68 32.77 -17.34
CA ALA A 168 -9.32 31.52 -17.98
C ALA A 168 -10.31 31.06 -19.07
N ALA A 169 -11.37 31.84 -19.33
CA ALA A 169 -12.28 31.57 -20.43
C ALA A 169 -11.49 31.57 -21.76
N PRO A 170 -11.77 30.63 -22.67
CA PRO A 170 -11.00 30.51 -23.91
C PRO A 170 -11.20 31.80 -24.70
N THR A 171 -10.14 32.61 -24.77
CA THR A 171 -10.15 33.80 -25.61
C THR A 171 -10.23 33.28 -27.03
N ARG A 172 -11.36 33.54 -27.71
CA ARG A 172 -11.61 33.18 -29.12
C ARG A 172 -10.68 33.95 -30.07
N ARG A 173 -9.40 34.11 -29.75
CA ARG A 173 -8.41 34.45 -30.75
C ARG A 173 -8.10 33.17 -31.49
N PRO A 174 -8.49 33.03 -32.77
CA PRO A 174 -8.00 31.93 -33.58
C PRO A 174 -6.47 32.03 -33.56
N LEU A 175 -5.82 31.08 -32.88
CA LEU A 175 -4.39 30.87 -33.03
C LEU A 175 -4.16 30.71 -34.53
N ALA A 176 -3.41 31.64 -35.12
CA ALA A 176 -3.01 31.56 -36.52
C ALA A 176 -2.46 30.15 -36.71
N SER A 177 -3.11 29.39 -37.59
CA SER A 177 -2.75 28.00 -37.87
C SER A 177 -1.27 27.95 -38.15
N GLU A 178 -0.49 27.40 -37.22
CA GLU A 178 0.92 27.13 -37.47
C GLU A 178 1.00 26.29 -38.74
N PRO A 179 1.78 26.71 -39.76
CA PRO A 179 1.89 25.98 -40.99
C PRO A 179 2.46 24.61 -40.66
N ARG A 180 1.63 23.57 -40.78
CA ARG A 180 2.06 22.18 -40.74
C ARG A 180 3.02 21.96 -41.91
N LEU A 181 4.31 22.16 -41.67
CA LEU A 181 5.38 21.69 -42.54
C LEU A 181 5.41 20.16 -42.45
N ILE A 182 4.52 19.51 -43.21
CA ILE A 182 4.70 18.12 -43.60
C ILE A 182 5.79 18.13 -44.67
N ALA A 183 7.06 18.20 -44.24
CA ALA A 183 8.19 17.93 -45.10
C ALA A 183 8.19 16.41 -45.40
N ARG A 184 7.61 16.04 -46.53
CA ARG A 184 7.78 14.72 -47.14
C ARG A 184 9.24 14.63 -47.60
N PRO A 185 10.07 13.70 -47.10
CA PRO A 185 11.44 13.58 -47.58
C PRO A 185 11.40 13.15 -49.05
N ALA A 186 12.09 13.91 -49.91
CA ALA A 186 12.32 13.58 -51.30
C ALA A 186 13.23 12.34 -51.41
N PRO A 187 13.04 11.46 -52.41
CA PRO A 187 13.95 10.35 -52.65
C PRO A 187 15.32 10.89 -53.11
N LEU A 188 16.38 10.44 -52.45
CA LEU A 188 17.76 10.70 -52.87
C LEU A 188 18.07 9.94 -54.17
N PRO A 189 18.87 10.52 -55.09
CA PRO A 189 19.27 9.87 -56.33
C PRO A 189 20.33 8.80 -56.05
N GLU A 190 20.22 7.67 -56.76
CA GLU A 190 21.23 6.64 -56.86
C GLU A 190 22.51 7.22 -57.46
N LEU A 191 23.63 7.09 -56.73
CA LEU A 191 24.96 7.37 -57.25
C LEU A 191 25.72 6.06 -57.40
N GLU A 192 26.19 5.85 -58.61
CA GLU A 192 26.95 4.71 -59.08
C GLU A 192 28.30 4.58 -58.36
N THR A 193 28.66 3.31 -58.16
CA THR A 193 29.98 2.70 -58.00
C THR A 193 31.22 3.59 -58.11
N THR A 194 32.09 3.51 -57.10
CA THR A 194 33.54 3.44 -57.34
C THR A 194 34.21 2.57 -56.28
N GLU A 195 35.09 1.69 -56.77
CA GLU A 195 35.86 0.68 -56.05
C GLU A 195 36.81 1.28 -55.01
N ALA A 196 36.95 0.60 -53.87
CA ALA A 196 38.24 0.52 -53.15
C ALA A 196 38.27 -0.71 -52.23
N GLN A 197 39.30 -1.51 -52.46
CA GLN A 197 39.71 -2.71 -51.74
C GLN A 197 39.99 -2.44 -50.26
N SER A 198 39.67 -3.40 -49.37
CA SER A 198 40.60 -3.79 -48.30
C SER A 198 40.15 -5.04 -47.54
N VAL A 199 41.00 -6.07 -47.68
CA VAL A 199 41.53 -6.95 -46.62
C VAL A 199 40.56 -7.84 -45.84
N LEU A 200 40.59 -9.11 -46.26
CA LEU A 200 40.19 -10.31 -45.54
C LEU A 200 40.95 -10.43 -44.20
N VAL A 201 40.23 -10.51 -43.08
CA VAL A 201 40.72 -11.19 -41.87
C VAL A 201 39.66 -12.18 -41.44
N GLU A 202 40.03 -13.44 -41.62
CA GLU A 202 39.34 -14.66 -41.26
C GLU A 202 39.33 -14.81 -39.73
N ALA A 203 38.15 -14.89 -39.13
CA ALA A 203 37.97 -15.32 -37.74
C ALA A 203 36.83 -16.33 -37.68
N GLN A 204 37.24 -17.53 -37.27
CA GLN A 204 36.58 -18.82 -37.32
C GLN A 204 35.57 -18.96 -36.17
N GLU A 205 34.32 -19.28 -36.49
CA GLU A 205 33.23 -19.54 -35.55
C GLU A 205 33.14 -21.06 -35.23
N PRO A 206 33.05 -21.49 -33.97
CA PRO A 206 33.04 -22.91 -33.62
C PRO A 206 31.65 -23.54 -33.72
N ALA A 207 31.64 -24.75 -34.28
CA ALA A 207 30.48 -25.61 -34.54
C ALA A 207 29.78 -26.13 -33.26
N ALA A 208 28.45 -26.22 -33.33
CA ALA A 208 27.60 -26.96 -32.40
C ALA A 208 27.27 -28.38 -32.94
N PRO A 209 27.09 -29.40 -32.08
CA PRO A 209 26.87 -30.79 -32.49
C PRO A 209 25.39 -31.10 -32.87
N PRO A 210 25.15 -32.21 -33.60
CA PRO A 210 23.88 -32.49 -34.27
C PRO A 210 22.84 -33.16 -33.35
N VAL A 211 21.57 -32.79 -33.55
CA VAL A 211 20.41 -33.45 -32.95
C VAL A 211 19.87 -34.50 -33.93
N GLU A 212 19.75 -35.74 -33.44
CA GLU A 212 19.23 -36.89 -34.18
C GLU A 212 17.72 -36.77 -34.48
N THR A 213 17.41 -36.97 -35.75
CA THR A 213 16.08 -37.17 -36.32
C THR A 213 15.47 -38.52 -35.91
N ARG A 214 14.24 -38.51 -35.37
CA ARG A 214 13.34 -39.67 -35.39
C ARG A 214 11.91 -39.29 -35.81
N GLY A 215 11.49 -39.89 -36.93
CA GLY A 215 10.22 -40.62 -37.03
C GLY A 215 8.94 -39.82 -37.21
N SER A 216 8.64 -39.46 -38.46
CA SER A 216 7.31 -39.05 -38.91
C SER A 216 6.39 -40.28 -39.05
N VAL A 217 5.24 -40.29 -38.36
CA VAL A 217 4.13 -41.22 -38.65
C VAL A 217 2.86 -40.40 -38.86
N SER A 218 2.38 -40.47 -40.09
CA SER A 218 1.19 -39.81 -40.61
C SER A 218 -0.06 -40.61 -40.26
N GLY A 219 -1.05 -39.98 -39.64
CA GLY A 219 -2.34 -40.59 -39.30
C GLY A 219 -3.49 -39.60 -39.47
N ARG A 220 -4.06 -39.54 -40.68
CA ARG A 220 -5.30 -38.82 -41.00
C ARG A 220 -6.49 -39.49 -40.30
N LEU A 221 -7.17 -38.77 -39.40
CA LEU A 221 -8.49 -39.16 -38.90
C LEU A 221 -9.59 -38.41 -39.65
N ARG A 222 -10.45 -39.21 -40.28
CA ARG A 222 -11.59 -38.85 -41.12
C ARG A 222 -12.82 -38.75 -40.21
N VAL A 223 -13.45 -37.59 -40.13
CA VAL A 223 -14.71 -37.38 -39.41
C VAL A 223 -15.88 -37.81 -40.31
N ARG A 224 -16.77 -38.67 -39.80
CA ARG A 224 -18.08 -38.97 -40.38
C ARG A 224 -19.14 -38.97 -39.26
N PRO A 225 -20.35 -38.43 -39.48
CA PRO A 225 -21.35 -38.22 -38.43
C PRO A 225 -22.42 -39.33 -38.40
N ALA A 226 -23.01 -39.60 -37.23
CA ALA A 226 -24.25 -40.38 -37.09
C ALA A 226 -25.05 -40.02 -35.81
N ASN A 227 -26.17 -39.34 -36.04
CA ASN A 227 -27.54 -39.51 -35.50
C ASN A 227 -27.84 -40.29 -34.19
N ARG A 228 -28.57 -39.57 -33.30
CA ARG A 228 -29.85 -39.89 -32.60
C ARG A 228 -29.87 -40.89 -31.41
N PRO A 229 -30.93 -40.92 -30.55
CA PRO A 229 -30.82 -40.62 -29.12
C PRO A 229 -31.28 -41.77 -28.20
N THR A 230 -30.80 -41.80 -26.97
CA THR A 230 -31.27 -42.75 -25.95
C THR A 230 -31.77 -42.03 -24.70
N GLN A 231 -32.98 -42.42 -24.28
CA GLN A 231 -33.73 -41.98 -23.11
C GLN A 231 -32.97 -42.23 -21.79
N PRO A 232 -33.26 -41.46 -20.73
CA PRO A 232 -32.89 -41.80 -19.36
C PRO A 232 -33.92 -42.74 -18.71
N PRO A 233 -33.52 -43.73 -17.90
CA PRO A 233 -34.43 -44.47 -17.06
C PRO A 233 -34.78 -43.68 -15.79
N SER A 234 -36.09 -43.50 -15.61
CA SER A 234 -36.76 -43.08 -14.39
C SER A 234 -36.72 -44.17 -13.32
N SER A 235 -36.36 -43.80 -12.09
CA SER A 235 -36.63 -44.60 -10.88
C SER A 235 -37.50 -43.79 -9.91
N PRO A 236 -38.47 -44.44 -9.23
CA PRO A 236 -39.55 -43.77 -8.51
C PRO A 236 -39.16 -43.33 -7.09
N SER A 237 -39.72 -42.19 -6.68
CA SER A 237 -39.76 -41.72 -5.29
C SER A 237 -40.78 -42.53 -4.49
N THR A 238 -40.32 -43.21 -3.45
CA THR A 238 -41.17 -43.77 -2.41
C THR A 238 -41.17 -42.83 -1.21
N VAL A 239 -42.35 -42.30 -0.91
CA VAL A 239 -42.70 -41.58 0.31
C VAL A 239 -42.76 -42.59 1.46
N VAL A 240 -42.01 -42.35 2.55
CA VAL A 240 -42.21 -43.05 3.84
C VAL A 240 -42.01 -42.05 4.98
N ASP A 241 -43.03 -41.96 5.83
CA ASP A 241 -43.13 -41.20 7.08
C ASP A 241 -42.03 -41.53 8.11
N PRO A 242 -41.65 -40.58 8.99
CA PRO A 242 -40.85 -40.89 10.17
C PRO A 242 -41.75 -41.25 11.36
N GLU A 243 -41.98 -42.56 11.56
CA GLU A 243 -42.49 -43.07 12.84
C GLU A 243 -41.35 -43.30 13.85
N CYS A 244 -41.62 -42.78 15.04
CA CYS A 244 -40.88 -42.82 16.28
C CYS A 244 -40.73 -44.26 16.83
N ARG A 245 -39.53 -44.66 17.31
CA ARG A 245 -39.24 -45.69 18.36
C ARG A 245 -37.72 -46.00 18.48
N PRO A 246 -37.23 -46.70 19.54
CA PRO A 246 -36.82 -46.12 20.82
C PRO A 246 -35.34 -46.44 21.17
N ASN A 247 -34.87 -45.87 22.28
CA ASN A 247 -33.54 -46.12 22.89
C ASN A 247 -33.19 -47.62 23.06
N PRO A 248 -31.94 -48.02 22.77
CA PRO A 248 -31.38 -49.25 23.33
C PRO A 248 -30.82 -49.04 24.74
N PRO A 249 -30.76 -50.12 25.56
CA PRO A 249 -30.55 -50.04 27.00
C PRO A 249 -29.09 -49.82 27.40
N SER A 250 -28.93 -49.14 28.54
CA SER A 250 -27.72 -49.01 29.33
C SER A 250 -27.11 -50.37 29.65
N VAL A 251 -25.83 -50.55 29.30
CA VAL A 251 -25.02 -51.68 29.75
C VAL A 251 -24.11 -51.18 30.86
N ASP A 252 -24.12 -51.93 31.96
CA ASP A 252 -23.45 -51.67 33.23
C ASP A 252 -21.94 -51.39 33.10
N ALA A 253 -21.51 -50.44 33.93
CA ALA A 253 -20.13 -50.06 34.13
C ALA A 253 -19.36 -51.15 34.91
N ALA A 254 -18.35 -51.74 34.27
CA ALA A 254 -17.25 -52.44 34.93
C ALA A 254 -16.05 -51.48 35.11
N PRO A 255 -15.28 -51.58 36.21
CA PRO A 255 -14.24 -50.62 36.56
C PRO A 255 -13.01 -50.74 35.65
N ALA A 256 -12.58 -49.61 35.08
CA ALA A 256 -11.36 -49.51 34.30
C ALA A 256 -10.14 -49.60 35.22
N ALA A 257 -9.23 -50.51 34.85
CA ALA A 257 -7.93 -50.71 35.48
C ALA A 257 -7.00 -49.51 35.25
N GLU A 258 -6.19 -49.20 36.27
CA GLU A 258 -5.11 -48.22 36.22
C GLU A 258 -4.08 -48.54 35.12
N PRO A 259 -3.63 -47.54 34.34
CA PRO A 259 -2.50 -47.72 33.43
C PRO A 259 -1.18 -47.76 34.22
N GLN A 260 -0.45 -48.87 34.07
CA GLN A 260 0.92 -49.02 34.57
C GLN A 260 1.90 -48.01 33.92
N PRO A 261 2.86 -47.45 34.67
CA PRO A 261 3.88 -46.57 34.12
C PRO A 261 4.97 -47.36 33.39
N LEU A 262 5.32 -46.91 32.18
CA LEU A 262 6.48 -47.40 31.42
C LEU A 262 7.80 -47.06 32.13
N PRO A 263 8.83 -47.92 32.04
CA PRO A 263 10.10 -47.76 32.74
C PRO A 263 10.99 -46.66 32.12
N ARG A 264 11.60 -45.85 32.99
CA ARG A 264 12.60 -44.82 32.64
C ARG A 264 13.93 -45.48 32.20
N PRO A 265 14.64 -44.91 31.21
CA PRO A 265 16.00 -45.36 30.88
C PRO A 265 16.99 -44.98 31.99
N VAL A 266 17.83 -45.95 32.34
CA VAL A 266 18.87 -45.88 33.38
C VAL A 266 20.07 -45.08 32.87
N GLU A 267 20.35 -43.93 33.49
CA GLU A 267 21.60 -43.19 33.32
C GLU A 267 22.77 -43.96 33.95
N ARG A 268 23.84 -44.19 33.18
CA ARG A 268 25.13 -44.70 33.67
C ARG A 268 25.93 -43.55 34.31
N PRO A 269 26.52 -43.75 35.50
CA PRO A 269 27.36 -42.73 36.13
C PRO A 269 28.79 -42.78 35.57
N LEU A 270 29.31 -41.62 35.15
CA LEU A 270 30.74 -41.39 34.91
C LEU A 270 31.43 -40.86 36.19
N PRO A 271 32.68 -41.27 36.46
CA PRO A 271 33.31 -41.04 37.75
C PRO A 271 33.89 -39.63 37.90
N ARG A 272 33.76 -39.11 39.12
CA ARG A 272 34.50 -37.96 39.67
C ARG A 272 36.00 -38.24 39.66
N GLN A 273 36.79 -37.30 39.15
CA GLN A 273 38.18 -37.12 39.58
C GLN A 273 38.44 -35.69 40.02
N THR A 274 39.28 -35.63 41.04
CA THR A 274 39.56 -34.56 41.98
C THR A 274 40.57 -33.54 41.48
N ARG A 275 40.50 -32.34 42.09
CA ARG A 275 41.49 -31.26 42.10
C ARG A 275 42.96 -31.75 42.14
N ALA A 276 43.82 -31.08 41.39
CA ALA A 276 45.16 -30.69 41.82
C ALA A 276 45.69 -29.50 41.02
N SER A 277 46.45 -28.66 41.71
CA SER A 277 47.07 -27.39 41.33
C SER A 277 48.33 -27.55 40.46
N SER A 278 48.68 -26.53 39.66
CA SER A 278 50.03 -26.08 39.20
C SER A 278 49.83 -25.24 37.93
N SER A 279 50.20 -23.95 37.78
CA SER A 279 51.43 -23.17 37.97
C SER A 279 52.28 -23.02 36.68
N ILE A 280 52.46 -21.74 36.24
CA ILE A 280 53.60 -21.15 35.44
C ILE A 280 53.57 -21.43 33.90
N PRO A 281 54.09 -20.58 32.94
CA PRO A 281 54.98 -19.40 33.05
C PRO A 281 54.59 -18.09 32.34
N ALA A 282 55.42 -17.10 32.69
CA ALA A 282 55.65 -15.80 32.08
C ALA A 282 56.37 -15.84 30.71
N GLU A 283 56.46 -14.64 30.12
CA GLU A 283 57.31 -14.17 29.01
C GLU A 283 56.82 -14.42 27.57
N GLN A 284 56.46 -13.34 26.86
CA GLN A 284 57.39 -12.66 25.95
C GLN A 284 56.79 -11.39 25.31
N SER A 285 57.26 -10.26 25.85
CA SER A 285 57.73 -9.04 25.18
C SER A 285 57.58 -8.95 23.64
N VAL A 286 56.71 -8.05 23.16
CA VAL A 286 56.98 -7.28 21.93
C VAL A 286 56.76 -5.80 22.23
N LYS A 287 57.88 -5.10 22.42
CA LYS A 287 57.99 -3.64 22.52
C LYS A 287 57.61 -3.01 21.18
N ARG A 288 56.63 -2.09 21.18
CA ARG A 288 56.58 -1.02 20.18
C ARG A 288 56.39 0.31 20.89
N ALA A 289 57.49 1.07 20.92
CA ALA A 289 57.56 2.39 21.50
C ALA A 289 56.79 3.41 20.64
N VAL A 290 55.85 4.13 21.25
CA VAL A 290 55.45 5.46 20.79
C VAL A 290 55.34 6.36 22.02
N ARG A 291 56.42 7.14 22.18
CA ARG A 291 56.51 8.55 22.57
C ARG A 291 55.27 9.19 23.19
N GLY A 292 55.46 9.71 24.39
CA GLY A 292 54.41 10.18 25.29
C GLY A 292 53.78 11.51 24.94
N LEU A 293 52.64 11.74 25.60
CA LEU A 293 52.07 13.03 25.96
C LEU A 293 51.31 12.82 27.28
N SER A 294 51.72 13.57 28.31
CA SER A 294 51.04 13.67 29.60
C SER A 294 49.62 14.24 29.43
N PRO A 295 48.61 13.74 30.16
CA PRO A 295 47.38 14.49 30.39
C PRO A 295 47.58 15.44 31.57
N GLN A 296 47.50 16.73 31.26
CA GLN A 296 47.44 17.83 32.22
C GLN A 296 46.11 17.76 33.01
N GLU A 297 46.20 17.80 34.33
CA GLU A 297 45.09 18.09 35.25
C GLU A 297 44.42 19.44 34.91
N PRO A 298 43.08 19.51 34.83
CA PRO A 298 42.38 20.79 34.80
C PRO A 298 42.26 21.37 36.22
N PRO A 299 42.55 22.67 36.44
CA PRO A 299 42.47 23.29 37.74
C PRO A 299 41.03 23.56 38.18
N ALA A 300 40.85 23.46 39.50
CA ALA A 300 39.66 23.78 40.27
C ALA A 300 39.08 25.16 39.92
N ARG A 301 37.77 25.20 39.68
CA ARG A 301 36.98 26.44 39.66
C ARG A 301 36.72 26.87 41.09
N ALA A 302 37.24 28.06 41.40
CA ALA A 302 37.00 28.78 42.64
C ALA A 302 35.50 29.09 42.84
N GLU A 303 35.06 28.85 44.07
CA GLU A 303 33.82 29.34 44.67
C GLU A 303 33.80 30.88 44.62
N ALA A 304 32.75 31.43 44.01
CA ALA A 304 32.40 32.83 44.14
C ALA A 304 31.21 32.92 45.10
N ASP A 305 31.52 33.38 46.30
CA ASP A 305 30.64 33.78 47.38
C ASP A 305 29.72 34.92 46.90
N ALA A 306 28.40 34.73 47.00
CA ALA A 306 27.39 35.75 46.67
C ALA A 306 26.37 35.85 47.81
N PRO A 307 26.10 37.06 48.35
CA PRO A 307 25.30 37.22 49.56
C PRO A 307 23.79 37.07 49.30
N PRO A 308 23.00 36.64 50.30
CA PRO A 308 21.56 36.44 50.15
C PRO A 308 20.80 37.77 50.24
N ALA A 309 20.17 38.17 49.14
CA ALA A 309 19.18 39.23 49.13
C ALA A 309 17.86 38.73 49.73
N LYS A 310 17.54 39.25 50.93
CA LYS A 310 16.21 39.15 51.55
C LYS A 310 15.21 39.97 50.73
N TYR A 311 14.22 39.33 50.14
CA TYR A 311 12.97 39.99 49.76
C TYR A 311 11.83 39.41 50.58
N THR A 312 11.33 40.24 51.49
CA THR A 312 10.06 40.07 52.17
C THR A 312 9.16 41.24 51.78
N VAL A 313 7.86 40.95 51.79
CA VAL A 313 6.68 41.82 51.81
C VAL A 313 5.89 41.88 50.50
N SER A 314 4.86 41.03 50.52
CA SER A 314 3.44 41.29 50.23
C SER A 314 3.08 42.20 49.06
N ASP A 315 2.37 41.62 48.10
CA ASP A 315 1.17 42.28 47.62
C ASP A 315 0.01 41.29 47.48
N THR A 316 -1.10 41.70 48.07
CA THR A 316 -2.33 40.93 48.31
C THR A 316 -3.29 41.24 47.19
N LEU A 317 -3.37 40.38 46.17
CA LEU A 317 -4.46 40.45 45.20
C LEU A 317 -5.70 39.76 45.78
N PRO A 318 -6.88 40.42 45.75
CA PRO A 318 -8.12 39.80 46.19
C PRO A 318 -8.52 38.64 45.27
N PRO A 319 -9.21 37.61 45.80
CA PRO A 319 -9.67 36.49 44.99
C PRO A 319 -10.69 36.97 43.94
N PRO A 320 -10.66 36.41 42.71
CA PRO A 320 -11.66 36.71 41.71
C PRO A 320 -13.06 36.28 42.17
N PRO A 321 -14.12 37.01 41.79
CA PRO A 321 -15.48 36.68 42.17
C PRO A 321 -15.89 35.29 41.63
N PRO A 322 -16.69 34.52 42.37
CA PRO A 322 -17.20 33.24 41.91
C PRO A 322 -18.08 33.46 40.68
N LEU A 323 -17.72 32.81 39.57
CA LEU A 323 -18.54 32.78 38.37
C LEU A 323 -19.90 32.11 38.70
N PRO A 324 -21.02 32.66 38.21
CA PRO A 324 -22.35 32.12 38.48
C PRO A 324 -22.48 30.68 37.98
N SER A 325 -22.96 29.80 38.85
CA SER A 325 -23.07 28.35 38.65
C SER A 325 -24.20 27.91 37.68
N GLU A 326 -24.66 28.79 36.78
CA GLU A 326 -25.82 28.54 35.92
C GLU A 326 -25.47 28.08 34.48
N PHE A 327 -24.18 27.82 34.19
CA PHE A 327 -23.76 27.23 32.91
C PHE A 327 -23.05 25.89 33.06
N VAL A 328 -23.47 25.06 34.01
CA VAL A 328 -23.21 23.61 33.94
C VAL A 328 -24.21 22.98 32.97
N ALA A 329 -24.18 23.44 31.72
CA ALA A 329 -24.66 22.61 30.62
C ALA A 329 -23.71 21.42 30.57
N HIS A 330 -24.26 20.21 30.71
CA HIS A 330 -23.57 18.97 30.44
C HIS A 330 -22.94 19.05 29.05
N SER A 331 -21.68 19.49 29.02
CA SER A 331 -20.82 19.46 27.86
C SER A 331 -20.43 18.00 27.71
N GLN A 332 -21.36 17.20 27.17
CA GLN A 332 -20.97 15.95 26.56
C GLN A 332 -19.84 16.31 25.59
N PRO A 333 -18.65 15.71 25.73
CA PRO A 333 -17.62 15.89 24.72
C PRO A 333 -18.26 15.54 23.38
N PRO A 334 -18.07 16.35 22.32
CA PRO A 334 -18.64 16.03 21.02
C PRO A 334 -18.21 14.60 20.71
N SER A 335 -19.21 13.72 20.55
CA SER A 335 -19.01 12.35 20.15
C SER A 335 -18.14 12.38 18.90
N ASN A 336 -16.87 12.07 19.09
CA ASN A 336 -15.87 12.11 18.04
C ASN A 336 -16.41 11.20 16.92
N PRO A 337 -16.69 11.70 15.70
CA PRO A 337 -17.16 10.88 14.61
C PRO A 337 -15.96 10.09 14.09
N ALA A 338 -15.50 9.12 14.88
CA ALA A 338 -14.65 8.05 14.42
C ALA A 338 -15.47 7.30 13.39
N ALA A 339 -15.33 7.74 12.13
CA ALA A 339 -15.88 7.18 10.91
C ALA A 339 -17.15 6.37 11.16
N ILE A 340 -18.32 7.04 11.12
CA ILE A 340 -19.59 6.33 10.89
C ILE A 340 -19.31 5.44 9.68
N GLU A 341 -19.15 4.15 9.93
CA GLU A 341 -18.88 3.14 8.92
C GLU A 341 -20.12 3.15 8.08
N ARG A 342 -20.11 3.98 7.02
CA ARG A 342 -21.25 4.18 6.15
C ARG A 342 -21.59 2.81 5.64
N VAL A 343 -22.71 2.27 6.13
CA VAL A 343 -23.19 0.95 5.73
C VAL A 343 -23.42 1.05 4.23
N LEU A 344 -22.50 0.47 3.46
CA LEU A 344 -22.60 0.46 2.02
C LEU A 344 -23.80 -0.41 1.63
N SER A 345 -24.53 0.06 0.64
CA SER A 345 -25.63 -0.68 0.03
C SER A 345 -25.14 -1.97 -0.63
N SER A 346 -26.01 -2.97 -0.73
CA SER A 346 -25.70 -4.23 -1.44
C SER A 346 -25.27 -3.99 -2.89
N SER A 347 -25.76 -2.93 -3.54
CA SER A 347 -25.31 -2.52 -4.89
C SER A 347 -23.85 -2.05 -4.93
N GLU A 348 -23.38 -1.33 -3.91
CA GLU A 348 -21.99 -0.86 -3.82
C GLU A 348 -21.04 -2.05 -3.61
N TRP A 349 -21.41 -3.01 -2.76
CA TRP A 349 -20.63 -4.25 -2.59
C TRP A 349 -20.51 -5.04 -3.89
N ARG A 350 -21.60 -5.13 -4.68
CA ARG A 350 -21.55 -5.78 -6.00
C ARG A 350 -20.68 -5.00 -6.99
N ALA A 351 -20.69 -3.67 -6.96
CA ALA A 351 -19.80 -2.87 -7.80
C ALA A 351 -18.33 -3.16 -7.48
N PHE A 352 -17.97 -3.28 -6.21
CA PHE A 352 -16.61 -3.65 -5.81
C PHE A 352 -16.24 -5.06 -6.27
N ALA A 353 -17.18 -6.01 -6.22
CA ALA A 353 -16.96 -7.36 -6.71
C ALA A 353 -16.76 -7.37 -8.24
N LEU A 354 -17.55 -6.60 -8.99
CA LEU A 354 -17.36 -6.47 -10.44
C LEU A 354 -16.00 -5.87 -10.81
N ASP A 355 -15.50 -4.89 -10.05
CA ASP A 355 -14.15 -4.35 -10.23
C ASP A 355 -13.07 -5.42 -10.04
N LEU A 356 -13.21 -6.30 -9.03
CA LEU A 356 -12.31 -7.43 -8.81
C LEU A 356 -12.41 -8.47 -9.93
N ASP A 357 -13.63 -8.75 -10.39
CA ASP A 357 -13.86 -9.71 -11.48
C ASP A 357 -13.25 -9.23 -12.81
N ALA A 358 -13.38 -7.93 -13.09
CA ALA A 358 -12.75 -7.30 -14.25
C ALA A 358 -11.22 -7.31 -14.19
N ALA A 359 -10.65 -7.45 -12.99
CA ALA A 359 -9.22 -7.51 -12.78
C ALA A 359 -8.59 -8.90 -12.99
N LYS A 360 -9.34 -9.86 -13.54
CA LYS A 360 -8.81 -11.18 -13.92
C LYS A 360 -7.56 -11.09 -14.81
N GLY A 361 -6.67 -12.07 -14.63
CA GLY A 361 -5.42 -12.22 -15.37
C GLY A 361 -4.21 -11.53 -14.73
N PRO A 362 -3.04 -11.59 -15.38
CA PRO A 362 -1.82 -11.00 -14.85
C PRO A 362 -1.95 -9.48 -14.81
N LYS A 363 -1.82 -8.90 -13.61
CA LYS A 363 -1.81 -7.44 -13.40
C LYS A 363 -0.48 -7.01 -12.78
N PRO A 364 -0.02 -5.78 -13.06
CA PRO A 364 1.10 -5.20 -12.34
C PRO A 364 0.84 -5.14 -10.84
N ALA A 365 1.88 -5.30 -10.02
CA ALA A 365 1.76 -5.32 -8.55
C ALA A 365 1.02 -4.09 -8.00
N GLY A 366 1.33 -2.87 -8.47
CA GLY A 366 0.65 -1.65 -8.01
C GLY A 366 -0.86 -1.61 -8.30
N VAL A 367 -1.33 -2.31 -9.34
CA VAL A 367 -2.78 -2.46 -9.60
C VAL A 367 -3.40 -3.44 -8.58
N ILE A 368 -2.70 -4.53 -8.29
CA ILE A 368 -3.12 -5.51 -7.27
C ILE A 368 -3.15 -4.87 -5.89
N ASP A 369 -2.13 -4.10 -5.50
CA ASP A 369 -2.07 -3.39 -4.21
C ASP A 369 -3.30 -2.50 -4.03
N ARG A 370 -3.65 -1.73 -5.06
CA ARG A 370 -4.81 -0.83 -5.06
C ARG A 370 -6.11 -1.61 -4.96
N LEU A 371 -6.30 -2.66 -5.76
CA LEU A 371 -7.50 -3.48 -5.73
C LEU A 371 -7.66 -4.21 -4.39
N PHE A 372 -6.55 -4.72 -3.84
CA PHE A 372 -6.53 -5.40 -2.56
C PHE A 372 -7.02 -4.48 -1.44
N ALA A 373 -6.41 -3.30 -1.30
CA ALA A 373 -6.75 -2.37 -0.23
C ALA A 373 -8.14 -1.74 -0.41
N THR A 374 -8.53 -1.40 -1.64
CA THR A 374 -9.74 -0.58 -1.90
C THR A 374 -10.98 -1.39 -2.26
N ARG A 375 -10.85 -2.67 -2.61
CA ARG A 375 -11.97 -3.54 -3.03
C ARG A 375 -12.00 -4.84 -2.24
N TYR A 376 -10.91 -5.62 -2.28
CA TYR A 376 -10.85 -6.95 -1.68
C TYR A 376 -11.04 -6.94 -0.16
N MET A 377 -10.27 -6.12 0.56
CA MET A 377 -10.34 -6.04 2.03
C MET A 377 -11.70 -5.58 2.56
N PRO A 378 -12.32 -4.50 2.02
CA PRO A 378 -13.68 -4.15 2.38
C PRO A 378 -14.70 -5.27 2.15
N LEU A 379 -14.61 -5.99 1.03
CA LEU A 379 -15.51 -7.11 0.74
C LEU A 379 -15.32 -8.27 1.71
N LEU A 380 -14.07 -8.59 2.09
CA LEU A 380 -13.79 -9.63 3.07
C LEU A 380 -14.42 -9.29 4.44
N GLY A 381 -14.32 -8.03 4.87
CA GLY A 381 -14.99 -7.55 6.08
C GLY A 381 -16.52 -7.60 5.97
N ALA A 382 -17.09 -7.21 4.84
CA ALA A 382 -18.54 -7.29 4.60
C ALA A 382 -19.06 -8.73 4.62
N LEU A 383 -18.31 -9.68 4.04
CA LEU A 383 -18.64 -11.11 4.06
C LEU A 383 -18.58 -11.68 5.47
N ALA A 384 -17.56 -11.33 6.26
CA ALA A 384 -17.47 -11.75 7.66
C ALA A 384 -18.64 -11.24 8.52
N ARG A 385 -19.22 -10.08 8.18
CA ARG A 385 -20.41 -9.51 8.84
C ARG A 385 -21.74 -9.97 8.26
N GLY A 386 -21.74 -10.78 7.19
CA GLY A 386 -22.96 -11.16 6.49
C GLY A 386 -23.66 -10.01 5.76
N GLN A 387 -22.95 -8.93 5.45
CA GLN A 387 -23.47 -7.75 4.71
C GLN A 387 -23.43 -7.93 3.18
N ALA A 388 -22.63 -8.88 2.70
CA ALA A 388 -22.50 -9.23 1.29
C ALA A 388 -23.11 -10.60 0.99
N ASP A 389 -23.62 -10.78 -0.23
CA ASP A 389 -24.31 -12.00 -0.65
C ASP A 389 -23.35 -13.10 -1.14
N GLY A 390 -23.88 -14.31 -1.36
CA GLY A 390 -23.09 -15.44 -1.85
C GLY A 390 -22.52 -15.25 -3.26
N ALA A 391 -23.02 -14.31 -4.06
CA ALA A 391 -22.43 -14.01 -5.36
C ALA A 391 -21.11 -13.25 -5.21
N VAL A 392 -21.06 -12.28 -4.29
CA VAL A 392 -19.83 -11.59 -3.90
C VAL A 392 -18.80 -12.57 -3.34
N GLN A 393 -19.22 -13.50 -2.47
CA GLN A 393 -18.34 -14.54 -1.92
C GLN A 393 -17.60 -15.33 -3.02
N ARG A 394 -18.32 -15.78 -4.06
CA ARG A 394 -17.73 -16.52 -5.17
C ARG A 394 -16.67 -15.72 -5.94
N ILE A 395 -16.90 -14.42 -6.13
CA ILE A 395 -15.93 -13.54 -6.81
C ILE A 395 -14.69 -13.34 -5.95
N VAL A 396 -14.86 -13.13 -4.63
CA VAL A 396 -13.76 -13.01 -3.68
C VAL A 396 -12.91 -14.29 -3.65
N ASP A 397 -13.57 -15.46 -3.61
CA ASP A 397 -12.88 -16.76 -3.65
C ASP A 397 -12.15 -16.96 -4.97
N GLN A 398 -12.75 -16.58 -6.10
CA GLN A 398 -12.10 -16.65 -7.41
C GLN A 398 -10.88 -15.74 -7.49
N PHE A 399 -10.97 -14.50 -6.99
CA PHE A 399 -9.83 -13.59 -6.91
C PHE A 399 -8.72 -14.19 -6.04
N ARG A 400 -9.07 -14.75 -4.87
CA ARG A 400 -8.13 -15.40 -3.96
C ARG A 400 -7.36 -16.52 -4.67
N THR A 401 -8.07 -17.46 -5.30
CA THR A 401 -7.45 -18.58 -6.03
C THR A 401 -6.59 -18.10 -7.20
N SER A 402 -7.05 -17.10 -7.95
CA SER A 402 -6.28 -16.53 -9.07
C SER A 402 -5.00 -15.85 -8.59
N PHE A 403 -5.07 -15.09 -7.49
CA PHE A 403 -3.90 -14.45 -6.87
C PHE A 403 -2.92 -15.51 -6.37
N GLU A 404 -3.41 -16.51 -5.63
CA GLU A 404 -2.59 -17.58 -5.06
C GLU A 404 -1.79 -18.32 -6.14
N HIS A 405 -2.46 -18.70 -7.22
CA HIS A 405 -1.83 -19.33 -8.37
C HIS A 405 -0.80 -18.41 -9.03
N SER A 406 -1.20 -17.17 -9.36
CA SER A 406 -0.32 -16.20 -10.05
C SER A 406 0.90 -15.82 -9.20
N TYR A 407 0.73 -15.68 -7.89
CA TYR A 407 1.82 -15.34 -6.99
C TYR A 407 2.75 -16.52 -6.76
N THR A 408 2.24 -17.74 -6.64
CA THR A 408 3.07 -18.95 -6.54
C THR A 408 3.96 -19.12 -7.77
N GLU A 409 3.39 -18.98 -8.97
CA GLU A 409 4.16 -19.03 -10.23
C GLU A 409 5.10 -17.84 -10.37
N GLY A 410 4.61 -16.63 -10.10
CA GLY A 410 5.38 -15.39 -10.17
C GLY A 410 6.54 -15.33 -9.16
N PHE A 411 6.40 -15.97 -8.00
CA PHE A 411 7.44 -15.98 -6.97
C PHE A 411 8.69 -16.75 -7.41
N ALA A 412 8.54 -17.83 -8.17
CA ALA A 412 9.68 -18.51 -8.78
C ALA A 412 10.45 -17.57 -9.74
N ALA A 413 9.73 -16.77 -10.54
CA ALA A 413 10.32 -15.77 -11.42
C ALA A 413 10.95 -14.59 -10.65
N ILE A 414 10.35 -14.17 -9.53
CA ILE A 414 10.91 -13.14 -8.62
C ILE A 414 12.28 -13.58 -8.10
N ARG A 415 12.41 -14.84 -7.65
CA ARG A 415 13.68 -15.39 -7.15
C ARG A 415 14.76 -15.40 -8.23
N ALA A 416 14.39 -15.73 -9.48
CA ALA A 416 15.33 -15.80 -10.59
C ALA A 416 15.75 -14.41 -11.11
N THR A 417 14.79 -13.52 -11.33
CA THR A 417 15.01 -12.24 -12.03
C THR A 417 15.37 -11.08 -11.11
N GLY A 418 15.02 -11.16 -9.83
CA GLY A 418 15.14 -10.05 -8.87
C GLY A 418 14.13 -8.91 -9.07
N LYS A 419 13.33 -8.92 -10.14
CA LYS A 419 12.24 -7.97 -10.34
C LYS A 419 11.08 -8.35 -9.42
N ARG A 420 10.85 -7.56 -8.38
CA ARG A 420 9.90 -7.86 -7.33
C ARG A 420 9.11 -6.62 -6.89
N PRO A 421 7.89 -6.80 -6.34
CA PRO A 421 7.24 -5.74 -5.59
C PRO A 421 8.05 -5.39 -4.33
N VAL A 422 7.67 -4.31 -3.64
CA VAL A 422 8.29 -3.97 -2.35
C VAL A 422 7.91 -5.06 -1.34
N MET A 423 8.92 -5.79 -0.87
CA MET A 423 8.72 -6.94 0.01
C MET A 423 9.02 -6.60 1.48
N VAL A 424 8.64 -7.49 2.38
CA VAL A 424 8.95 -7.36 3.83
C VAL A 424 10.46 -7.25 4.08
N LEU A 425 11.28 -7.96 3.31
CA LEU A 425 12.75 -7.87 3.41
C LEU A 425 13.31 -6.47 3.09
N ASP A 426 12.54 -5.65 2.36
CA ASP A 426 12.90 -4.27 1.98
C ASP A 426 12.50 -3.25 3.07
N ALA A 427 11.84 -3.68 4.16
CA ALA A 427 11.30 -2.80 5.20
C ALA A 427 12.34 -1.82 5.78
N ALA A 428 13.58 -2.28 5.97
CA ALA A 428 14.66 -1.43 6.49
C ALA A 428 15.03 -0.29 5.53
N GLU A 429 15.06 -0.56 4.22
CA GLU A 429 15.37 0.42 3.19
C GLU A 429 14.23 1.43 3.00
N VAL A 430 12.99 0.93 3.03
CA VAL A 430 11.77 1.75 3.02
C VAL A 430 11.77 2.71 4.21
N ALA A 431 11.99 2.19 5.42
CA ALA A 431 12.05 2.99 6.65
C ALA A 431 13.17 4.04 6.58
N ALA A 432 14.38 3.68 6.12
CA ALA A 432 15.49 4.61 5.98
C ALA A 432 15.19 5.73 4.97
N ARG A 433 14.52 5.42 3.85
CA ARG A 433 14.09 6.42 2.87
C ARG A 433 13.09 7.40 3.47
N ILE A 434 12.05 6.90 4.15
CA ILE A 434 11.03 7.74 4.81
C ILE A 434 11.65 8.59 5.92
N ALA A 435 12.56 8.02 6.70
CA ALA A 435 13.28 8.72 7.76
C ALA A 435 14.06 9.93 7.24
N ARG A 436 14.77 9.78 6.11
CA ARG A 436 15.49 10.89 5.47
C ARG A 436 14.54 11.99 5.01
N LEU A 437 13.44 11.64 4.36
CA LEU A 437 12.42 12.61 3.89
C LEU A 437 11.79 13.40 5.04
N ASN A 438 11.73 12.82 6.24
CA ASN A 438 11.12 13.42 7.42
C ASN A 438 12.16 13.90 8.46
N ASN A 439 13.45 13.99 8.09
CA ASN A 439 14.53 14.43 8.97
C ASN A 439 14.59 13.71 10.34
N ALA A 440 14.27 12.40 10.36
CA ALA A 440 14.38 11.59 11.55
C ALA A 440 15.86 11.34 11.90
N ARG A 441 16.19 11.45 13.19
CA ARG A 441 17.54 11.22 13.74
C ARG A 441 17.86 9.74 13.95
N ALA A 442 16.83 8.91 14.12
CA ALA A 442 16.96 7.49 14.34
C ALA A 442 15.81 6.74 13.67
N VAL A 443 16.03 5.45 13.38
CA VAL A 443 15.03 4.54 12.84
C VAL A 443 14.93 3.31 13.74
N ARG A 444 13.71 2.91 14.09
CA ARG A 444 13.42 1.67 14.81
C ARG A 444 12.47 0.82 13.98
N LEU A 445 12.85 -0.43 13.73
CA LEU A 445 12.03 -1.40 13.01
C LEU A 445 11.22 -2.21 14.02
N LEU A 446 9.89 -2.12 13.94
CA LEU A 446 8.95 -2.84 14.80
C LEU A 446 8.17 -3.87 13.98
N LEU A 447 8.53 -5.14 14.11
CA LEU A 447 7.87 -6.28 13.48
C LEU A 447 6.73 -6.78 14.38
N VAL A 448 5.52 -6.86 13.82
CA VAL A 448 4.36 -7.48 14.47
C VAL A 448 4.11 -8.83 13.80
N ASP A 449 4.34 -9.91 14.54
CA ASP A 449 4.27 -11.28 14.02
C ASP A 449 2.84 -11.62 13.58
N SER A 450 2.67 -12.09 12.35
CA SER A 450 1.38 -12.48 11.76
C SER A 450 0.38 -11.31 11.62
N MET A 451 0.86 -10.08 11.38
CA MET A 451 -0.02 -8.92 11.17
C MET A 451 -0.58 -8.84 9.75
N ARG A 452 -1.78 -9.40 9.55
CA ARG A 452 -2.58 -9.21 8.34
C ARG A 452 -2.98 -7.74 8.12
N PHE A 453 -3.17 -7.35 6.85
CA PHE A 453 -3.49 -5.97 6.46
C PHE A 453 -4.67 -5.32 7.19
N ASP A 454 -5.84 -5.98 7.22
CA ASP A 454 -7.05 -5.46 7.89
C ASP A 454 -6.88 -5.36 9.42
N LEU A 455 -6.15 -6.30 10.04
CA LEU A 455 -5.76 -6.22 11.44
C LEU A 455 -4.85 -5.01 11.67
N GLY A 456 -3.87 -4.77 10.79
CA GLY A 456 -3.02 -3.60 10.86
C GLY A 456 -3.80 -2.28 10.73
N GLU A 457 -4.81 -2.20 9.85
CA GLU A 457 -5.68 -1.01 9.76
C GLU A 457 -6.49 -0.81 11.04
N ARG A 458 -6.96 -1.89 11.68
CA ARG A 458 -7.62 -1.84 13.01
C ARG A 458 -6.67 -1.38 14.12
N VAL A 459 -5.41 -1.84 14.09
CA VAL A 459 -4.35 -1.40 15.02
C VAL A 459 -4.08 0.08 14.80
N MET A 460 -3.91 0.53 13.56
CA MET A 460 -3.71 1.94 13.22
C MET A 460 -4.85 2.80 13.77
N ALA A 461 -6.11 2.38 13.59
CA ALA A 461 -7.28 3.15 14.00
C ALA A 461 -7.31 3.40 15.52
N ARG A 462 -6.84 2.42 16.31
CA ARG A 462 -6.71 2.52 17.78
C ARG A 462 -5.44 3.23 18.21
N LEU A 463 -4.35 3.06 17.47
CA LEU A 463 -3.06 3.66 17.78
C LEU A 463 -3.05 5.18 17.53
N LYS A 464 -3.78 5.65 16.50
CA LYS A 464 -3.86 7.08 16.16
C LYS A 464 -4.31 7.98 17.32
N PRO A 465 -5.43 7.72 18.04
CA PRO A 465 -5.79 8.51 19.20
C PRO A 465 -4.83 8.34 20.38
N LEU A 466 -4.26 7.14 20.59
CA LEU A 466 -3.27 6.89 21.65
C LEU A 466 -1.99 7.71 21.45
N LEU A 467 -1.58 7.95 20.20
CA LEU A 467 -0.37 8.70 19.85
C LEU A 467 -0.63 10.18 19.54
N GLN A 468 -1.85 10.68 19.70
CA GLN A 468 -2.20 12.05 19.38
C GLN A 468 -1.32 13.04 20.17
N GLY A 469 -0.69 13.97 19.46
CA GLY A 469 0.25 14.94 20.04
C GLY A 469 1.63 14.38 20.40
N ARG A 470 1.87 13.07 20.24
CA ARG A 470 3.16 12.42 20.53
C ARG A 470 3.88 11.96 19.27
N ALA A 471 3.15 11.35 18.34
CA ALA A 471 3.69 10.89 17.08
C ALA A 471 2.66 11.07 15.95
N VAL A 472 3.16 11.23 14.73
CA VAL A 472 2.33 11.35 13.53
C VAL A 472 2.69 10.22 12.56
N CYS A 473 1.67 9.58 12.00
CA CYS A 473 1.85 8.63 10.91
C CYS A 473 2.16 9.43 9.64
N VAL A 474 3.41 9.34 9.17
CA VAL A 474 3.91 10.12 8.02
C VAL A 474 3.83 9.35 6.70
N ASP A 475 3.73 8.02 6.75
CA ASP A 475 3.61 7.19 5.55
C ASP A 475 2.89 5.86 5.83
N ARG A 476 2.27 5.32 4.79
CA ARG A 476 1.64 3.99 4.76
C ARG A 476 2.11 3.24 3.52
N THR A 477 2.56 2.01 3.71
CA THR A 477 3.09 1.18 2.63
C THR A 477 2.48 -0.21 2.70
N LEU A 478 2.17 -0.80 1.55
CA LEU A 478 1.84 -2.22 1.45
C LEU A 478 3.13 -3.00 1.14
N LEU A 479 3.38 -4.08 1.88
CA LEU A 479 4.54 -4.94 1.71
C LEU A 479 4.10 -6.34 1.30
N TRP A 480 4.94 -7.01 0.51
CA TRP A 480 4.71 -8.37 0.05
C TRP A 480 5.59 -9.36 0.82
N SER A 481 4.97 -10.38 1.41
CA SER A 481 5.65 -11.45 2.13
C SER A 481 6.14 -12.53 1.17
N ALA A 482 7.34 -13.03 1.37
CA ALA A 482 7.90 -14.12 0.57
C ALA A 482 7.25 -15.47 0.88
N LEU A 483 7.30 -16.42 -0.06
CA LEU A 483 6.85 -17.78 0.19
C LEU A 483 7.97 -18.66 0.78
N PRO A 484 7.65 -19.55 1.74
CA PRO A 484 6.37 -19.65 2.43
C PRO A 484 6.12 -18.47 3.38
N THR A 485 4.87 -18.00 3.48
CA THR A 485 4.45 -16.86 4.33
C THR A 485 4.48 -17.21 5.82
N THR A 486 5.68 -17.35 6.36
CA THR A 486 5.96 -17.74 7.74
C THR A 486 6.99 -16.81 8.35
N THR A 487 6.88 -16.58 9.67
CA THR A 487 7.82 -15.76 10.44
C THR A 487 9.27 -16.18 10.20
N HIS A 488 9.53 -17.49 10.17
CA HIS A 488 10.88 -18.04 9.97
C HIS A 488 11.49 -17.59 8.64
N THR A 489 10.73 -17.71 7.56
CA THR A 489 11.16 -17.32 6.21
C THR A 489 11.41 -15.82 6.13
N GLN A 490 10.50 -15.01 6.67
CA GLN A 490 10.64 -13.56 6.62
C GLN A 490 11.80 -13.07 7.48
N ALA A 491 12.03 -13.65 8.66
CA ALA A 491 13.16 -13.32 9.52
C ALA A 491 14.50 -13.63 8.85
N MET A 492 14.59 -14.79 8.18
CA MET A 492 15.76 -15.17 7.39
C MET A 492 16.03 -14.16 6.26
N LEU A 493 14.99 -13.77 5.51
CA LEU A 493 15.12 -12.79 4.42
C LEU A 493 15.39 -11.37 4.92
N LEU A 494 14.86 -10.98 6.08
CA LEU A 494 15.22 -9.71 6.72
C LEU A 494 16.71 -9.69 7.07
N ALA A 495 17.27 -10.80 7.55
CA ALA A 495 18.68 -10.91 7.88
C ALA A 495 19.60 -10.86 6.64
N LYS A 496 19.22 -11.56 5.55
CA LYS A 496 20.04 -11.69 4.33
C LYS A 496 19.77 -10.61 3.27
N GLY A 497 18.62 -9.94 3.35
CA GLY A 497 18.14 -9.05 2.30
C GLY A 497 17.72 -9.81 1.03
N PRO A 498 17.70 -9.14 -0.13
CA PRO A 498 17.14 -9.71 -1.36
C PRO A 498 17.93 -10.87 -1.93
N GLU A 499 19.22 -10.96 -1.62
CA GLU A 499 20.07 -12.09 -2.01
C GLU A 499 19.59 -13.41 -1.39
N GLY A 500 18.98 -13.36 -0.21
CA GLY A 500 18.42 -14.53 0.45
C GLY A 500 17.27 -15.19 -0.33
N LEU A 501 16.64 -14.50 -1.28
CA LEU A 501 15.61 -15.08 -2.14
C LEU A 501 16.16 -16.15 -3.09
N ARG A 502 17.46 -16.09 -3.44
CA ARG A 502 18.09 -17.06 -4.35
C ARG A 502 18.46 -18.36 -3.63
N GLU A 503 18.61 -18.31 -2.31
CA GLU A 503 18.98 -19.45 -1.51
C GLU A 503 17.82 -20.43 -1.37
N ALA A 504 18.14 -21.72 -1.21
CA ALA A 504 17.13 -22.70 -0.85
C ALA A 504 16.62 -22.37 0.56
N PHE A 505 15.30 -22.29 0.71
CA PHE A 505 14.72 -22.18 2.04
C PHE A 505 15.02 -23.47 2.79
N PRO A 506 15.53 -23.39 4.04
CA PRO A 506 15.71 -24.59 4.84
C PRO A 506 14.36 -25.30 4.96
N ASP A 507 14.39 -26.65 4.93
CA ASP A 507 13.19 -27.43 5.24
C ASP A 507 12.59 -26.90 6.54
N SER A 508 11.27 -26.74 6.55
CA SER A 508 10.51 -26.17 7.67
C SER A 508 10.88 -26.88 8.97
N GLY A 509 11.84 -26.30 9.69
CA GLY A 509 12.21 -26.76 11.01
C GLY A 509 11.02 -26.63 11.96
N PRO A 510 11.10 -27.21 13.17
CA PRO A 510 10.07 -27.01 14.18
C PRO A 510 9.82 -25.51 14.35
N GLU A 511 8.56 -25.10 14.16
CA GLU A 511 8.16 -23.71 14.25
C GLU A 511 8.62 -23.14 15.59
N PRO A 512 9.26 -21.95 15.62
CA PRO A 512 9.81 -21.40 16.85
C PRO A 512 8.73 -21.33 17.93
N GLU A 513 9.10 -21.72 19.15
CA GLU A 513 8.18 -21.77 20.27
C GLU A 513 7.69 -20.36 20.59
N VAL A 514 6.43 -20.07 20.27
CA VAL A 514 5.81 -18.78 20.65
C VAL A 514 5.73 -18.71 22.16
N ILE A 515 6.32 -17.64 22.68
CA ILE A 515 6.40 -17.38 24.11
C ILE A 515 4.99 -17.29 24.66
N ARG A 516 4.63 -18.11 25.65
CA ARG A 516 3.31 -18.06 26.29
C ARG A 516 3.35 -17.18 27.54
N GLY A 517 2.22 -16.57 27.89
CA GLY A 517 2.04 -15.86 29.16
C GLY A 517 2.30 -14.35 29.11
N ARG A 518 2.70 -13.76 30.25
CA ARG A 518 2.81 -12.29 30.42
C ARG A 518 3.82 -11.64 29.47
N SER A 519 4.82 -12.38 29.03
CA SER A 519 5.86 -11.94 28.10
C SER A 519 5.33 -11.57 26.72
N LEU A 520 4.10 -11.98 26.36
CA LEU A 520 3.47 -11.63 25.07
C LEU A 520 3.35 -10.13 24.84
N THR A 521 3.14 -9.36 25.90
CA THR A 521 2.98 -7.90 25.84
C THR A 521 4.32 -7.14 25.86
N THR A 522 5.44 -7.87 25.93
CA THR A 522 6.78 -7.24 25.97
C THR A 522 7.37 -7.19 24.58
N VAL A 523 7.82 -6.00 24.16
CA VAL A 523 8.54 -5.83 22.91
C VAL A 523 9.96 -6.37 23.09
N ARG A 524 10.31 -7.43 22.36
CA ARG A 524 11.64 -8.04 22.42
C ARG A 524 12.56 -7.46 21.36
N ARG A 525 13.86 -7.48 21.63
CA ARG A 525 14.88 -6.98 20.72
C ARG A 525 15.64 -8.14 20.12
N GLU A 526 15.56 -8.27 18.81
CA GLU A 526 16.21 -9.31 18.03
C GLU A 526 17.23 -8.72 17.08
N ARG A 527 18.29 -9.50 16.81
CA ARG A 527 19.31 -9.13 15.83
C ARG A 527 19.20 -10.07 14.64
N LEU A 528 18.70 -9.55 13.53
CA LEU A 528 18.58 -10.28 12.27
C LEU A 528 19.69 -9.81 11.32
N GLY A 529 20.77 -10.59 11.25
CA GLY A 529 21.98 -10.20 10.52
C GLY A 529 22.62 -8.94 11.12
N ASN A 530 22.70 -7.87 10.32
CA ASN A 530 23.20 -6.57 10.76
C ASN A 530 22.10 -5.60 11.24
N LYS A 531 20.83 -6.03 11.26
CA LYS A 531 19.69 -5.20 11.61
C LYS A 531 19.22 -5.50 13.03
N GLU A 532 18.86 -4.45 13.75
CA GLU A 532 18.18 -4.54 15.03
C GLU A 532 16.67 -4.39 14.79
N ILE A 533 15.90 -5.40 15.22
CA ILE A 533 14.45 -5.45 15.05
C ILE A 533 13.81 -5.61 16.42
N TYR A 534 12.76 -4.83 16.65
CA TYR A 534 11.89 -4.97 17.80
C TYR A 534 10.70 -5.83 17.39
N LYS A 535 10.38 -6.88 18.14
CA LYS A 535 9.35 -7.85 17.77
C LYS A 535 8.22 -7.93 18.80
N VAL A 536 6.99 -8.07 18.31
CA VAL A 536 5.75 -8.24 19.09
C VAL A 536 5.04 -9.52 18.63
N ASP A 537 4.79 -10.43 19.56
CA ASP A 537 4.18 -11.75 19.28
C ASP A 537 2.69 -11.85 19.70
N VAL A 538 2.07 -10.72 20.10
CA VAL A 538 0.69 -10.69 20.61
C VAL A 538 -0.29 -11.33 19.62
N VAL A 539 -0.19 -10.97 18.34
CA VAL A 539 -1.12 -11.40 17.30
C VAL A 539 -1.04 -12.91 17.12
N GLU A 540 0.14 -13.44 16.75
CA GLU A 540 0.38 -14.89 16.59
C GLU A 540 -0.10 -15.70 17.81
N ALA A 541 0.22 -15.25 19.03
CA ALA A 541 -0.19 -15.96 20.23
C ALA A 541 -1.71 -16.01 20.43
N ARG A 542 -2.43 -14.94 20.08
CA ARG A 542 -3.90 -14.87 20.14
C ARG A 542 -4.57 -15.64 19.00
N LEU A 543 -3.84 -15.98 17.94
CA LEU A 543 -4.36 -16.65 16.75
C LEU A 543 -4.28 -18.18 16.78
N ARG A 544 -3.45 -18.76 17.64
CA ARG A 544 -3.29 -20.22 17.78
C ARG A 544 -4.52 -20.98 18.27
N GLY A 545 -5.36 -20.34 19.09
CA GLY A 545 -6.57 -20.96 19.65
C GLY A 545 -7.81 -20.78 18.76
N VAL A 546 -8.90 -21.44 19.14
CA VAL A 546 -10.24 -21.00 18.72
C VAL A 546 -10.61 -19.73 19.49
N GLY A 547 -11.44 -18.88 18.90
CA GLY A 547 -11.82 -17.61 19.51
C GLY A 547 -13.26 -17.20 19.22
N PRO A 548 -13.68 -16.02 19.70
CA PRO A 548 -15.03 -15.50 19.46
C PRO A 548 -15.24 -15.18 17.97
N ALA A 549 -16.36 -14.52 17.65
CA ALA A 549 -16.65 -14.06 16.31
C ALA A 549 -15.49 -13.24 15.73
N PHE A 550 -15.31 -13.32 14.41
CA PHE A 550 -14.15 -12.75 13.72
C PHE A 550 -13.89 -11.28 14.06
N ASP A 551 -14.92 -10.44 14.02
CA ASP A 551 -14.78 -9.01 14.28
C ASP A 551 -14.41 -8.69 15.74
N GLU A 552 -15.02 -9.39 16.69
CA GLU A 552 -14.71 -9.27 18.11
C GLU A 552 -13.28 -9.70 18.39
N ARG A 553 -12.86 -10.85 17.83
CA ARG A 553 -11.52 -11.39 17.98
C ARG A 553 -10.46 -10.44 17.42
N LEU A 554 -10.59 -10.00 16.18
CA LEU A 554 -9.63 -9.07 15.57
C LEU A 554 -9.67 -7.70 16.24
N GLY A 555 -10.83 -7.25 16.69
CA GLY A 555 -10.98 -6.00 17.46
C GLY A 555 -10.21 -6.04 18.78
N GLY A 556 -10.32 -7.14 19.53
CA GLY A 556 -9.58 -7.35 20.78
C GLY A 556 -8.07 -7.47 20.57
N ILE A 557 -7.63 -8.24 19.56
CA ILE A 557 -6.21 -8.36 19.20
C ILE A 557 -5.63 -7.00 18.79
N ALA A 558 -6.38 -6.22 18.00
CA ALA A 558 -5.95 -4.89 17.58
C ALA A 558 -5.78 -3.92 18.76
N GLU A 559 -6.68 -3.99 19.75
CA GLU A 559 -6.62 -3.19 20.98
C GLU A 559 -5.38 -3.53 21.80
N GLU A 560 -5.16 -4.81 22.08
CA GLU A 560 -3.99 -5.27 22.84
C GLU A 560 -2.68 -4.90 22.12
N THR A 561 -2.62 -5.09 20.80
CA THR A 561 -1.44 -4.76 19.99
C THR A 561 -1.18 -3.25 19.97
N ALA A 562 -2.23 -2.43 19.80
CA ALA A 562 -2.10 -0.97 19.80
C ALA A 562 -1.56 -0.44 21.14
N GLN A 563 -1.99 -1.01 22.27
CA GLN A 563 -1.49 -0.64 23.60
C GLN A 563 -0.01 -1.01 23.82
N VAL A 564 0.44 -2.15 23.29
CA VAL A 564 1.87 -2.54 23.34
C VAL A 564 2.71 -1.61 22.47
N VAL A 565 2.24 -1.34 21.25
CA VAL A 565 2.93 -0.45 20.30
C VAL A 565 2.97 0.98 20.82
N SER A 566 1.89 1.51 21.41
CA SER A 566 1.87 2.89 21.92
C SER A 566 2.93 3.11 22.99
N LYS A 567 3.05 2.20 23.96
CA LYS A 567 4.09 2.23 25.00
C LYS A 567 5.51 2.23 24.41
N PHE A 568 5.73 1.44 23.36
CA PHE A 568 7.02 1.38 22.68
C PHE A 568 7.35 2.69 21.94
N VAL A 569 6.36 3.28 21.27
CA VAL A 569 6.51 4.56 20.57
C VAL A 569 6.73 5.70 21.56
N GLU A 570 6.00 5.73 22.68
CA GLU A 570 6.18 6.70 23.77
C GLU A 570 7.57 6.63 24.43
N GLY A 571 8.12 5.41 24.56
CA GLY A 571 9.48 5.19 25.05
C GLY A 571 10.59 5.52 24.03
N SER A 572 10.23 5.99 22.82
CA SER A 572 11.20 6.32 21.79
C SER A 572 11.65 7.79 21.86
N PRO A 573 12.95 8.10 21.64
CA PRO A 573 13.41 9.48 21.62
C PRO A 573 12.71 10.33 20.55
N ALA A 574 12.64 11.64 20.77
CA ALA A 574 12.12 12.57 19.76
C ALA A 574 12.93 12.49 18.44
N ARG A 575 12.25 12.75 17.33
CA ARG A 575 12.73 12.58 15.95
C ARG A 575 13.17 11.15 15.63
N THR A 576 12.60 10.14 16.29
CA THR A 576 12.74 8.74 15.90
C THR A 576 11.62 8.37 14.94
N LEU A 577 11.95 7.75 13.80
CA LEU A 577 10.99 7.08 12.95
C LEU A 577 10.81 5.64 13.45
N VAL A 578 9.61 5.29 13.90
CA VAL A 578 9.23 3.91 14.18
C VAL A 578 8.50 3.36 12.96
N PHE A 579 9.08 2.37 12.29
CA PHE A 579 8.45 1.69 11.16
C PHE A 579 7.85 0.37 11.65
N MET A 580 6.52 0.36 11.83
CA MET A 580 5.75 -0.80 12.26
C MET A 580 5.26 -1.59 11.04
N PHE A 581 5.58 -2.86 10.94
CA PHE A 581 5.19 -3.68 9.78
C PHE A 581 4.87 -5.13 10.16
N GLY A 582 4.04 -5.78 9.35
CA GLY A 582 3.78 -7.21 9.46
C GLY A 582 4.83 -8.01 8.69
N ASP A 583 5.11 -9.23 9.14
CA ASP A 583 5.95 -10.18 8.41
C ASP A 583 5.14 -11.03 7.43
N HIS A 584 4.01 -11.58 7.86
CA HIS A 584 3.03 -12.27 7.02
C HIS A 584 1.64 -12.09 7.60
N GLY A 585 0.62 -12.44 6.82
CA GLY A 585 -0.75 -12.50 7.29
C GLY A 585 -1.20 -13.93 7.54
N PHE A 586 -2.51 -14.13 7.67
CA PHE A 586 -3.08 -15.42 8.03
C PHE A 586 -4.50 -15.60 7.48
N ARG A 587 -4.96 -16.85 7.47
CA ARG A 587 -6.35 -17.21 7.20
C ARG A 587 -6.99 -17.81 8.45
N ILE A 588 -8.23 -17.41 8.71
CA ILE A 588 -9.05 -17.95 9.80
C ILE A 588 -10.39 -18.34 9.19
N ALA A 589 -10.84 -19.56 9.45
CA ALA A 589 -12.21 -19.94 9.15
C ALA A 589 -13.12 -19.36 10.25
N SER A 590 -14.21 -18.73 9.84
CA SER A 590 -15.25 -18.25 10.75
C SER A 590 -16.54 -19.01 10.45
N ASP A 591 -17.18 -19.48 11.52
CA ASP A 591 -18.51 -20.09 11.47
C ASP A 591 -19.43 -19.43 12.51
N ALA A 592 -20.65 -19.94 12.66
CA ALA A 592 -21.59 -19.43 13.66
C ALA A 592 -21.14 -19.67 15.12
N ARG A 593 -20.14 -20.53 15.36
CA ARG A 593 -19.61 -20.85 16.70
C ARG A 593 -18.40 -20.00 17.07
N GLY A 594 -17.81 -19.29 16.11
CA GLY A 594 -16.70 -18.38 16.33
C GLY A 594 -15.65 -18.52 15.24
N THR A 595 -14.39 -18.51 15.65
CA THR A 595 -13.24 -18.59 14.73
C THR A 595 -12.34 -19.77 15.05
N SER A 596 -11.83 -20.42 14.00
CA SER A 596 -10.83 -21.48 14.11
C SER A 596 -9.46 -20.94 14.52
N SER A 597 -8.50 -21.84 14.76
CA SER A 597 -7.08 -21.48 14.74
C SER A 597 -6.71 -20.89 13.38
N ALA A 598 -5.79 -19.93 13.39
CA ALA A 598 -5.25 -19.36 12.16
C ALA A 598 -4.36 -20.36 11.42
N THR A 599 -4.30 -20.19 10.10
CA THR A 599 -3.43 -20.94 9.17
C THR A 599 -2.55 -19.94 8.44
N GLN A 600 -1.30 -20.36 8.15
CA GLN A 600 -0.27 -19.54 7.53
C GLN A 600 0.62 -20.39 6.61
N GLY A 601 1.53 -19.75 5.87
CA GLY A 601 2.45 -20.40 4.94
C GLY A 601 1.95 -20.52 3.50
N GLY A 602 0.70 -20.13 3.22
CA GLY A 602 0.10 -20.12 1.89
C GLY A 602 0.47 -18.92 1.03
N ALA A 603 -0.09 -18.85 -0.16
CA ALA A 603 0.10 -17.77 -1.12
C ALA A 603 -1.16 -16.90 -1.30
N SER A 604 -2.12 -16.99 -0.38
CA SER A 604 -3.33 -16.17 -0.45
C SER A 604 -2.99 -14.68 -0.27
N PRO A 605 -3.77 -13.75 -0.85
CA PRO A 605 -3.55 -12.32 -0.67
C PRO A 605 -3.62 -11.91 0.80
N GLU A 606 -4.42 -12.60 1.63
CA GLU A 606 -4.47 -12.39 3.08
C GLU A 606 -3.17 -12.74 3.80
N GLU A 607 -2.38 -13.68 3.29
CA GLU A 607 -1.12 -14.11 3.89
C GLU A 607 0.07 -13.33 3.33
N VAL A 608 -0.01 -12.92 2.07
CA VAL A 608 1.09 -12.29 1.32
C VAL A 608 1.13 -10.77 1.51
N LEU A 609 -0.02 -10.10 1.58
CA LEU A 609 -0.07 -8.64 1.57
C LEU A 609 -0.23 -8.12 3.00
N VAL A 610 0.83 -7.49 3.52
CA VAL A 610 0.91 -7.01 4.90
C VAL A 610 1.14 -5.50 4.96
N PRO A 611 0.72 -4.84 6.05
CA PRO A 611 0.82 -3.39 6.14
C PRO A 611 2.16 -2.95 6.73
N GLY A 612 2.60 -1.76 6.34
CA GLY A 612 3.71 -1.02 6.92
C GLY A 612 3.30 0.42 7.23
N TYR A 613 3.61 0.89 8.44
CA TYR A 613 3.25 2.21 8.93
C TYR A 613 4.47 2.93 9.50
N ALA A 614 4.73 4.15 9.02
CA ALA A 614 5.82 4.97 9.51
C ALA A 614 5.30 6.03 10.49
N TRP A 615 5.76 5.98 11.74
CA TRP A 615 5.40 6.93 12.79
C TRP A 615 6.61 7.78 13.17
N LEU A 616 6.49 9.11 13.08
CA LEU A 616 7.52 10.05 13.50
C LEU A 616 7.22 10.57 14.91
N VAL A 617 8.12 10.31 15.85
CA VAL A 617 7.98 10.72 17.27
C VAL A 617 8.45 12.15 17.47
N GLY A 618 7.67 12.99 18.17
CA GLY A 618 8.10 14.32 18.62
C GLY A 618 8.32 15.36 17.52
N GLY A 619 7.73 15.17 16.33
CA GLY A 619 7.83 16.09 15.19
C GLY A 619 6.56 16.91 14.91
N VAL A 620 5.63 16.99 15.87
CA VAL A 620 4.38 17.74 15.73
C VAL A 620 4.61 19.15 16.30
N HIS A 621 4.93 20.09 15.43
CA HIS A 621 4.85 21.52 15.73
C HIS A 621 3.68 22.11 14.98
#